data_AF-A0A9P1KDZ8-F1
#
_entry.id   AF-A0A9P1KDZ8-F1
#
_cell.length_a   1.000
_cell.length_b   1.000
_cell.length_c   1.000
_cell.angle_alpha   90.00
_cell.angle_beta   90.00
_cell.angle_gamma   90.00
#
_symmetry.space_group_name_H-M   'P 1'
#
loop_
_entity.id
_entity.type
_entity.pdbx_description
1 polymer ?
#
loop_
_entity_poly.entity_id
_entity_poly.type
_entity_poly.pdbx_seq_one_letter_code
_entity_poly.pdbx_strand_id
1 'polypeptide(L)'
;MLKKLPVLGLMIVLIAGLVFGVGTAGVLADTSLPQPNDNGDYIGNSSHLYWQVVDPDPNGLNCRMGSESIKEVWNPEKSGFPNIINFPVVERLQTDEVFTGKLSYGGFIVTLDSDLKPWIYIEEKADGTPANCFVRANNLFVKPIEKPTIEETIEETMEEVEEVIDNG
;
A
#
# COMPACT_ATOMS: atom_id res chain seq x y z
N MET A 1 -1.75 -67.80 54.04
CA MET A 1 -0.57 -68.36 53.34
C MET A 1 0.12 -67.23 52.57
N LEU A 2 1.34 -66.85 52.96
CA LEU A 2 2.15 -65.83 52.27
C LEU A 2 2.80 -66.39 51.00
N LYS A 3 2.84 -65.61 49.91
CA LYS A 3 3.86 -65.74 48.86
C LYS A 3 4.35 -64.37 48.36
N LYS A 4 5.58 -64.05 48.81
CA LYS A 4 6.73 -63.34 48.20
C LYS A 4 6.51 -62.25 47.12
N LEU A 5 7.09 -61.07 47.39
CA LEU A 5 7.42 -59.97 46.47
C LEU A 5 8.51 -60.36 45.42
N PRO A 6 8.68 -59.55 44.35
CA PRO A 6 9.88 -58.70 44.32
C PRO A 6 9.66 -57.26 43.83
N VAL A 7 10.65 -56.45 44.19
CA VAL A 7 10.84 -54.99 44.02
C VAL A 7 11.17 -54.63 42.58
N LEU A 8 10.57 -53.55 42.04
CA LEU A 8 11.18 -52.61 41.08
C LEU A 8 10.17 -51.46 40.87
N GLY A 9 10.47 -50.24 41.30
CA GLY A 9 11.09 -49.27 40.41
C GLY A 9 10.69 -47.86 40.86
N LEU A 10 11.72 -47.04 41.06
CA LEU A 10 11.72 -45.62 41.40
C LEU A 10 10.80 -44.81 40.47
N MET A 11 10.10 -43.79 40.98
CA MET A 11 10.08 -42.44 40.37
C MET A 11 9.26 -41.47 41.24
N ILE A 12 9.97 -40.54 41.87
CA ILE A 12 9.44 -39.33 42.47
C ILE A 12 8.97 -38.43 41.32
N VAL A 13 7.70 -38.04 41.29
CA VAL A 13 7.24 -36.93 40.43
C VAL A 13 6.71 -35.82 41.32
N LEU A 14 7.54 -34.78 41.44
CA LEU A 14 7.21 -33.46 41.96
C LEU A 14 6.09 -32.86 41.11
N ILE A 15 4.92 -32.64 41.71
CA ILE A 15 3.85 -31.84 41.09
C ILE A 15 4.14 -30.38 41.44
N ALA A 16 4.96 -29.73 40.61
CA ALA A 16 5.07 -28.27 40.60
C ALA A 16 4.01 -27.73 39.64
N GLY A 17 3.10 -26.92 40.17
CA GLY A 17 1.97 -26.36 39.45
C GLY A 17 2.39 -25.47 38.27
N LEU A 18 1.63 -25.57 37.18
CA LEU A 18 1.66 -24.59 36.10
C LEU A 18 0.36 -23.78 36.16
N VAL A 19 0.48 -22.54 36.60
CA VAL A 19 -0.58 -21.55 36.54
C VAL A 19 -0.82 -21.23 35.07
N PHE A 20 -1.98 -21.60 34.54
CA PHE A 20 -2.42 -21.16 33.21
C PHE A 20 -2.80 -19.68 33.29
N GLY A 21 -1.81 -18.81 33.14
CA GLY A 21 -2.04 -17.42 32.79
C GLY A 21 -2.52 -17.37 31.35
N VAL A 22 -3.83 -17.27 31.14
CA VAL A 22 -4.39 -16.97 29.82
C VAL A 22 -4.08 -15.50 29.52
N GLY A 23 -2.87 -15.25 29.02
CA GLY A 23 -2.53 -13.97 28.44
C GLY A 23 -3.30 -13.84 27.14
N THR A 24 -4.36 -13.04 27.11
CA THR A 24 -4.89 -12.53 25.85
C THR A 24 -3.83 -11.59 25.28
N ALA A 25 -2.95 -12.12 24.44
CA ALA A 25 -2.12 -11.30 23.57
C ALA A 25 -3.10 -10.46 22.73
N GLY A 26 -3.22 -9.18 23.05
CA GLY A 26 -3.92 -8.24 22.20
C GLY A 26 -3.26 -8.29 20.83
N VAL A 27 -4.00 -8.70 19.81
CA VAL A 27 -3.58 -8.52 18.42
C VAL A 27 -3.60 -7.01 18.20
N LEU A 28 -2.43 -6.38 18.27
CA LEU A 28 -2.27 -5.02 17.78
C LEU A 28 -2.57 -5.06 16.29
N ALA A 29 -3.61 -4.35 15.86
CA ALA A 29 -3.90 -4.17 14.46
C ALA A 29 -2.68 -3.49 13.84
N ASP A 30 -1.96 -4.23 12.99
CA ASP A 30 -0.78 -3.72 12.30
C ASP A 30 -1.26 -2.74 11.22
N THR A 31 -1.15 -1.44 11.50
CA THR A 31 -1.37 -0.37 10.53
C THR A 31 -0.15 -0.18 9.64
N SER A 32 0.51 -1.27 9.24
CA SER A 32 1.71 -1.22 8.42
C SER A 32 1.37 -0.72 7.02
N LEU A 33 2.18 0.18 6.49
CA LEU A 33 2.10 0.60 5.10
C LEU A 33 2.17 -0.62 4.15
N PRO A 34 1.49 -0.58 2.99
CA PRO A 34 1.56 -1.65 2.00
C PRO A 34 3.00 -2.08 1.70
N GLN A 35 3.25 -3.38 1.71
CA GLN A 35 4.56 -3.93 1.36
C GLN A 35 4.52 -4.51 -0.06
N PRO A 36 5.58 -4.29 -0.87
CA PRO A 36 5.67 -4.91 -2.19
C PRO A 36 5.99 -6.41 -2.06
N ASN A 37 5.70 -7.18 -3.11
CA ASN A 37 6.16 -8.56 -3.22
C ASN A 37 7.64 -8.65 -3.67
N ASP A 38 8.14 -9.87 -3.89
CA ASP A 38 9.51 -10.13 -4.36
C ASP A 38 9.85 -9.48 -5.73
N ASN A 39 8.84 -9.12 -6.53
CA ASN A 39 9.01 -8.42 -7.80
C ASN A 39 8.91 -6.89 -7.67
N GLY A 40 8.80 -6.37 -6.44
CA GLY A 40 8.56 -4.96 -6.17
C GLY A 40 7.11 -4.53 -6.42
N ASP A 41 6.23 -5.42 -6.89
CA ASP A 41 4.85 -5.10 -7.25
C ASP A 41 3.97 -5.04 -5.99
N TYR A 42 3.18 -3.97 -5.84
CA TYR A 42 2.17 -3.85 -4.78
C TYR A 42 0.89 -4.59 -5.21
N ILE A 43 0.80 -5.86 -4.84
CA ILE A 43 -0.31 -6.76 -5.20
C ILE A 43 -1.10 -7.15 -3.94
N GLY A 44 -2.16 -6.42 -3.63
CA GLY A 44 -2.96 -6.72 -2.45
C GLY A 44 -4.23 -5.90 -2.33
N ASN A 45 -5.12 -6.36 -1.46
CA ASN A 45 -6.38 -5.73 -1.12
C ASN A 45 -6.16 -4.57 -0.13
N SER A 46 -5.31 -3.63 -0.51
CA SER A 46 -5.06 -2.43 0.27
C SER A 46 -6.07 -1.33 -0.07
N SER A 47 -6.53 -0.62 0.96
CA SER A 47 -7.29 0.62 0.84
C SER A 47 -6.43 1.86 1.14
N HIS A 48 -5.10 1.69 1.21
CA HIS A 48 -4.17 2.77 1.49
C HIS A 48 -4.11 3.76 0.33
N LEU A 49 -4.33 5.04 0.64
CA LEU A 49 -4.60 6.07 -0.38
C LEU A 49 -3.42 6.96 -0.72
N TYR A 50 -2.42 7.09 0.16
CA TYR A 50 -1.39 8.11 0.03
C TYR A 50 -0.08 7.51 -0.49
N TRP A 51 0.43 8.09 -1.56
CA TRP A 51 1.60 7.56 -2.25
C TRP A 51 2.50 8.69 -2.72
N GLN A 52 3.80 8.42 -2.75
CA GLN A 52 4.82 9.32 -3.29
C GLN A 52 5.49 8.67 -4.51
N VAL A 53 5.75 9.48 -5.53
CA VAL A 53 6.54 9.08 -6.69
C VAL A 53 8.01 8.97 -6.30
N VAL A 54 8.62 7.83 -6.62
CA VAL A 54 10.06 7.57 -6.42
C VAL A 54 10.75 7.11 -7.70
N ASP A 55 10.08 7.26 -8.84
CA ASP A 55 10.61 6.91 -10.16
C ASP A 55 11.93 7.68 -10.41
N PRO A 56 13.05 6.99 -10.70
CA PRO A 56 14.33 7.62 -10.96
C PRO A 56 14.45 8.21 -12.38
N ASP A 57 13.48 8.00 -13.27
CA ASP A 57 13.49 8.61 -14.60
C ASP A 57 13.39 10.14 -14.48
N PRO A 58 14.36 10.92 -15.00
CA PRO A 58 14.33 12.39 -14.92
C PRO A 58 13.16 13.02 -15.70
N ASN A 59 12.47 12.26 -16.57
CA ASN A 59 11.26 12.75 -17.23
C ASN A 59 10.00 12.57 -16.37
N GLY A 60 10.10 11.84 -15.25
CA GLY A 60 9.02 11.53 -14.34
C GLY A 60 8.26 10.23 -14.68
N LEU A 61 7.44 9.81 -13.72
CA LEU A 61 6.61 8.61 -13.78
C LEU A 61 5.50 8.77 -14.81
N ASN A 62 5.43 7.85 -15.77
CA ASN A 62 4.37 7.83 -16.77
C ASN A 62 2.99 7.58 -16.13
N CYS A 63 2.07 8.53 -16.30
CA CYS A 63 0.66 8.39 -15.95
C CYS A 63 -0.18 8.16 -17.21
N ARG A 64 -0.96 7.07 -17.23
CA ARG A 64 -1.58 6.55 -18.45
C ARG A 64 -3.10 6.52 -18.37
N MET A 65 -3.78 6.91 -19.45
CA MET A 65 -5.24 6.79 -19.54
C MET A 65 -5.67 6.51 -20.97
N GLY A 66 -6.59 5.56 -21.14
CA GLY A 66 -7.18 5.23 -22.43
C GLY A 66 -8.29 6.19 -22.83
N SER A 67 -8.97 5.89 -23.94
CA SER A 67 -10.17 6.63 -24.37
C SER A 67 -11.41 6.31 -23.52
N GLU A 68 -11.37 5.23 -22.73
CA GLU A 68 -12.46 4.80 -21.86
C GLU A 68 -12.44 5.59 -20.55
N SER A 69 -13.61 5.93 -20.04
CA SER A 69 -13.75 6.50 -18.70
C SER A 69 -13.38 5.48 -17.62
N ILE A 70 -13.02 5.96 -16.42
CA ILE A 70 -12.72 5.07 -15.30
C ILE A 70 -13.89 4.13 -14.94
N LYS A 71 -15.13 4.60 -15.13
CA LYS A 71 -16.34 3.80 -14.95
C LYS A 71 -16.41 2.63 -15.94
N GLU A 72 -15.98 2.82 -17.18
CA GLU A 72 -15.92 1.76 -18.19
C GLU A 72 -14.77 0.80 -17.93
N VAL A 73 -13.62 1.31 -17.47
CA VAL A 73 -12.46 0.47 -17.07
C VAL A 73 -12.82 -0.48 -15.93
N TRP A 74 -13.55 0.01 -14.91
CA TRP A 74 -13.98 -0.79 -13.76
C TRP A 74 -15.38 -1.39 -13.89
N ASN A 75 -15.95 -1.43 -15.11
CA ASN A 75 -17.27 -2.01 -15.31
C ASN A 75 -17.24 -3.53 -15.00
N PRO A 76 -17.97 -4.03 -13.98
CA PRO A 76 -17.97 -5.45 -13.63
C PRO A 76 -18.60 -6.35 -14.70
N GLU A 77 -19.39 -5.79 -15.62
CA GLU A 77 -19.96 -6.53 -16.76
C GLU A 77 -18.95 -6.72 -17.91
N LYS A 78 -17.85 -5.95 -17.91
CA LYS A 78 -16.79 -6.06 -18.90
C LYS A 78 -15.86 -7.21 -18.51
N SER A 79 -15.82 -8.25 -19.33
CA SER A 79 -14.94 -9.40 -19.11
C SER A 79 -13.46 -9.06 -19.37
N GLY A 80 -12.56 -9.59 -18.55
CA GLY A 80 -11.11 -9.45 -18.71
C GLY A 80 -10.52 -8.27 -17.94
N PHE A 81 -9.19 -8.15 -18.00
CA PHE A 81 -8.46 -7.03 -17.41
C PHE A 81 -8.23 -5.91 -18.44
N PRO A 82 -8.21 -4.63 -18.03
CA PRO A 82 -7.84 -3.52 -18.91
C PRO A 82 -6.39 -3.64 -19.39
N ASN A 83 -6.08 -3.15 -20.60
CA ASN A 83 -4.73 -3.17 -21.15
C ASN A 83 -3.98 -1.85 -20.85
N ILE A 84 -3.80 -1.55 -19.56
CA ILE A 84 -3.31 -0.24 -19.07
C ILE A 84 -1.89 0.06 -19.57
N ILE A 85 -1.02 -0.94 -19.67
CA ILE A 85 0.34 -0.76 -20.18
C ILE A 85 0.38 -0.13 -21.59
N ASN A 86 -0.65 -0.38 -22.40
CA ASN A 86 -0.76 0.15 -23.76
C ASN A 86 -1.59 1.45 -23.85
N PHE A 87 -2.11 1.98 -22.73
CA PHE A 87 -2.72 3.29 -22.72
C PHE A 87 -1.67 4.38 -22.98
N PRO A 88 -2.02 5.46 -23.70
CA PRO A 88 -1.11 6.56 -23.92
C PRO A 88 -0.73 7.23 -22.59
N VAL A 89 0.50 7.74 -22.55
CA VAL A 89 0.94 8.61 -21.45
C VAL A 89 0.27 9.96 -21.63
N VAL A 90 -0.58 10.34 -20.68
CA VAL A 90 -1.32 11.61 -20.72
C VAL A 90 -0.64 12.69 -19.89
N GLU A 91 0.17 12.28 -18.91
CA GLU A 91 0.95 13.16 -18.05
C GLU A 91 2.16 12.40 -17.47
N ARG A 92 3.13 13.12 -16.92
CA ARG A 92 4.19 12.56 -16.08
C ARG A 92 4.21 13.23 -14.72
N LEU A 93 4.19 12.41 -13.67
CA LEU A 93 4.35 12.89 -12.29
C LEU A 93 5.84 12.99 -11.97
N GLN A 94 6.25 14.05 -11.31
CA GLN A 94 7.65 14.27 -10.96
C GLN A 94 8.05 13.44 -9.75
N THR A 95 9.35 13.17 -9.60
CA THR A 95 9.89 12.56 -8.38
C THR A 95 9.49 13.40 -7.17
N ASP A 96 9.23 12.73 -6.05
CA ASP A 96 8.76 13.29 -4.78
C ASP A 96 7.33 13.84 -4.78
N GLU A 97 6.67 13.93 -5.95
CA GLU A 97 5.25 14.29 -6.05
C GLU A 97 4.37 13.30 -5.27
N VAL A 98 3.47 13.85 -4.45
CA VAL A 98 2.50 13.08 -3.67
C VAL A 98 1.15 13.05 -4.38
N PHE A 99 0.52 11.89 -4.39
CA PHE A 99 -0.82 11.73 -4.94
C PHE A 99 -1.72 10.87 -4.05
N THR A 100 -3.03 11.05 -4.25
CA THR A 100 -4.04 10.23 -3.60
C THR A 100 -4.65 9.28 -4.62
N GLY A 101 -4.51 7.99 -4.38
CA GLY A 101 -5.16 6.98 -5.21
C GLY A 101 -6.67 6.93 -4.95
N LYS A 102 -7.42 6.51 -5.96
CA LYS A 102 -8.87 6.25 -5.87
C LYS A 102 -9.16 4.76 -5.66
N LEU A 103 -10.05 4.46 -4.73
CA LEU A 103 -10.58 3.10 -4.58
C LEU A 103 -11.47 2.73 -5.77
N SER A 104 -11.25 1.53 -6.30
CA SER A 104 -12.16 0.89 -7.25
C SER A 104 -13.51 0.58 -6.59
N TYR A 105 -14.51 0.17 -7.38
CA TYR A 105 -15.80 -0.30 -6.85
C TYR A 105 -15.67 -1.51 -5.91
N GLY A 106 -14.56 -2.25 -5.98
CA GLY A 106 -14.25 -3.33 -5.04
C GLY A 106 -13.66 -2.87 -3.70
N GLY A 107 -13.44 -1.57 -3.51
CA GLY A 107 -12.84 -1.01 -2.29
C GLY A 107 -11.31 -1.14 -2.21
N PHE A 108 -10.66 -1.49 -3.31
CA PHE A 108 -9.20 -1.64 -3.39
C PHE A 108 -8.57 -0.59 -4.29
N ILE A 109 -7.36 -0.15 -3.94
CA ILE A 109 -6.61 0.86 -4.68
C ILE A 109 -5.93 0.32 -5.95
N VAL A 110 -5.64 -0.99 -5.97
CA VAL A 110 -4.90 -1.64 -7.05
C VAL A 110 -5.85 -2.21 -8.10
N THR A 111 -5.59 -1.86 -9.37
CA THR A 111 -6.19 -2.48 -10.56
C THR A 111 -5.12 -3.30 -11.28
N LEU A 112 -5.42 -4.54 -11.64
CA LEU A 112 -4.52 -5.35 -12.47
C LEU A 112 -4.81 -5.10 -13.95
N ASP A 113 -3.77 -5.04 -14.77
CA ASP A 113 -3.90 -5.02 -16.23
C ASP A 113 -3.89 -6.43 -16.84
N SER A 114 -3.93 -6.50 -18.18
CA SER A 114 -3.89 -7.74 -18.95
C SER A 114 -2.64 -8.59 -18.74
N ASP A 115 -1.54 -7.99 -18.27
CA ASP A 115 -0.28 -8.68 -17.94
C ASP A 115 -0.19 -9.01 -16.43
N LEU A 116 -1.32 -8.87 -15.72
CA LEU A 116 -1.44 -9.04 -14.27
C LEU A 116 -0.54 -8.11 -13.48
N LYS A 117 -0.25 -6.93 -14.04
CA LYS A 117 0.57 -5.93 -13.40
C LYS A 117 -0.29 -4.92 -12.65
N PRO A 118 0.12 -4.48 -11.44
CA PRO A 118 -0.70 -3.63 -10.60
C PRO A 118 -0.57 -2.14 -10.95
N TRP A 119 -1.69 -1.43 -10.96
CA TRP A 119 -1.80 -0.01 -11.28
C TRP A 119 -2.68 0.71 -10.25
N ILE A 120 -2.35 1.95 -9.92
CA ILE A 120 -3.14 2.83 -9.06
C ILE A 120 -3.78 3.91 -9.93
N TYR A 121 -5.10 4.07 -9.85
CA TYR A 121 -5.79 5.19 -10.48
C TYR A 121 -5.71 6.42 -9.59
N ILE A 122 -5.37 7.57 -10.19
CA ILE A 122 -5.32 8.86 -9.54
C ILE A 122 -6.43 9.71 -10.15
N GLU A 123 -7.37 10.16 -9.33
CA GLU A 123 -8.40 11.11 -9.77
C GLU A 123 -7.83 12.53 -9.73
N GLU A 124 -7.28 12.90 -8.58
CA GLU A 124 -6.68 14.20 -8.29
C GLU A 124 -5.31 14.03 -7.64
N LYS A 125 -4.41 14.96 -7.94
CA LYS A 125 -3.12 15.11 -7.25
C LYS A 125 -3.33 15.72 -5.86
N ALA A 126 -2.26 15.77 -5.04
CA ALA A 126 -2.35 16.36 -3.69
C ALA A 126 -2.81 17.83 -3.69
N ASP A 127 -2.49 18.59 -4.74
CA ASP A 127 -2.90 20.00 -4.91
C ASP A 127 -4.36 20.19 -5.40
N GLY A 128 -5.10 19.09 -5.61
CA GLY A 128 -6.48 19.09 -6.11
C GLY A 128 -6.62 19.24 -7.63
N THR A 129 -5.52 19.26 -8.38
CA THR A 129 -5.58 19.25 -9.84
C THR A 129 -5.92 17.84 -10.36
N PRO A 130 -6.76 17.70 -11.40
CA PRO A 130 -7.13 16.38 -11.91
C PRO A 130 -5.96 15.70 -12.62
N ALA A 131 -5.65 14.46 -12.25
CA ALA A 131 -4.70 13.60 -12.96
C ALA A 131 -5.42 12.64 -13.93
N ASN A 132 -6.50 12.00 -13.47
CA ASN A 132 -7.33 11.05 -14.22
C ASN A 132 -6.56 9.98 -15.00
N CYS A 133 -5.60 9.34 -14.35
CA CYS A 133 -4.72 8.38 -15.00
C CYS A 133 -4.18 7.32 -14.05
N PHE A 134 -3.62 6.26 -14.63
CA PHE A 134 -3.03 5.14 -13.91
C PHE A 134 -1.52 5.26 -13.86
N VAL A 135 -0.96 5.02 -12.68
CA VAL A 135 0.49 4.84 -12.47
C VAL A 135 0.80 3.41 -12.06
N ARG A 136 2.02 2.95 -12.36
CA ARG A 136 2.45 1.59 -12.06
C ARG A 136 2.72 1.42 -10.56
N ALA A 137 2.04 0.47 -9.93
CA ALA A 137 2.19 0.20 -8.50
C ALA A 137 3.37 -0.76 -8.25
N ASN A 138 4.58 -0.24 -8.37
CA ASN A 138 5.82 -0.97 -8.09
C ASN A 138 6.77 -0.07 -7.29
N ASN A 139 7.56 -0.66 -6.37
CA ASN A 139 8.44 0.08 -5.46
C ASN A 139 9.58 0.84 -6.15
N LEU A 140 9.86 0.55 -7.42
CA LEU A 140 10.76 1.33 -8.26
C LEU A 140 10.16 2.66 -8.73
N PHE A 141 8.83 2.82 -8.65
CA PHE A 141 8.11 3.95 -9.22
C PHE A 141 7.34 4.75 -8.17
N VAL A 142 6.79 4.06 -7.16
CA VAL A 142 5.98 4.66 -6.11
C VAL A 142 6.26 3.99 -4.78
N LYS A 143 6.07 4.70 -3.66
CA LYS A 143 6.04 4.12 -2.32
C LYS A 143 4.81 4.62 -1.55
N PRO A 144 4.21 3.79 -0.69
CA PRO A 144 3.16 4.26 0.21
C PRO A 144 3.78 5.19 1.27
N ILE A 145 3.01 6.18 1.68
CA ILE A 145 3.40 7.13 2.74
C ILE A 145 2.27 7.24 3.76
N GLU A 146 2.58 7.70 4.97
CA GLU A 146 1.50 8.02 5.90
C GLU A 146 0.63 9.16 5.36
N LYS A 147 -0.59 9.27 5.90
CA LYS A 147 -1.43 10.41 5.56
C LYS A 147 -0.68 11.69 5.96
N PRO A 148 -0.46 12.65 5.03
CA PRO A 148 0.17 13.91 5.37
C PRO A 148 -0.59 14.58 6.52
N THR A 149 0.15 15.04 7.53
CA THR A 149 -0.45 15.76 8.66
C THR A 149 -0.56 17.24 8.33
N ILE A 150 -1.57 17.92 8.87
CA ILE A 150 -1.87 19.33 8.55
C ILE A 150 -0.70 20.26 8.94
N GLU A 151 0.12 19.88 9.93
CA GLU A 151 1.28 20.68 10.36
C GLU A 151 2.41 20.70 9.32
N GLU A 152 2.67 19.58 8.66
CA GLU A 152 3.71 19.44 7.62
C GLU A 152 3.40 20.32 6.39
N THR A 153 2.12 20.42 6.02
CA THR A 153 1.66 21.28 4.91
C THR A 153 1.80 22.78 5.22
N ILE A 154 1.69 23.18 6.50
CA ILE A 154 1.83 24.58 6.90
C ILE A 154 3.30 24.98 6.97
N GLU A 155 4.20 24.09 7.40
CA GLU A 155 5.64 24.35 7.45
C GLU A 155 6.22 24.54 6.04
N GLU A 156 5.88 23.64 5.10
CA GLU A 156 6.32 23.72 3.70
C GLU A 156 5.81 25.00 3.01
N THR A 157 4.54 25.37 3.23
CA THR A 157 3.98 26.61 2.66
C THR A 157 4.54 27.89 3.29
N MET A 158 5.01 27.84 4.54
CA MET A 158 5.65 28.99 5.17
C MET A 158 7.09 29.17 4.69
N GLU A 159 7.84 28.09 4.48
CA GLU A 159 9.22 28.13 3.96
C GLU A 159 9.25 28.68 2.52
N GLU A 160 8.34 28.25 1.65
CA GLU A 160 8.23 28.75 0.27
C GLU A 160 7.88 30.26 0.22
N VAL A 161 7.07 30.74 1.17
CA VAL A 161 6.71 32.16 1.26
C VAL A 161 7.90 33.00 1.74
N GLU A 162 8.70 32.54 2.70
CA GLU A 162 9.88 33.27 3.18
C GLU A 162 10.95 33.42 2.08
N GLU A 163 11.18 32.38 1.28
CA GLU A 163 12.16 32.42 0.18
C GLU A 163 11.77 33.42 -0.94
N VAL A 164 10.47 33.63 -1.15
CA VAL A 164 9.96 34.64 -2.10
C VAL A 164 10.12 36.07 -1.56
N ILE A 165 10.02 36.26 -0.24
CA ILE A 165 10.14 37.58 0.39
C ILE A 165 11.61 38.03 0.44
N ASP A 166 12.55 37.11 0.64
CA ASP A 166 13.99 37.44 0.74
C ASP A 166 14.67 37.66 -0.64
N ASN A 167 14.06 37.21 -1.74
CA ASN A 167 14.58 37.35 -3.10
C ASN A 167 13.88 38.43 -3.96
N GLY A 168 12.96 39.21 -3.38
CA GLY A 168 12.23 40.32 -4.04
C GLY A 168 12.67 41.71 -3.57
#